data_AF-A0A017T4L6-F1
#
_entry.id   AF-A0A017T4L6-F1
#
_cell.length_a   1.000
_cell.length_b   1.000
_cell.length_c   1.000
_cell.angle_alpha   90.00
_cell.angle_beta   90.00
_cell.angle_gamma   90.00
#
_symmetry.space_group_name_H-M   'P 1'
#
loop_
_entity.id
_entity.type
_entity.pdbx_description
1 polymer ?
#
loop_
_entity_poly.entity_id
_entity_poly.type
_entity_poly.pdbx_seq_one_letter_code
_entity_poly.pdbx_strand_id
1 'polypeptide(L)'
;MDPLTPVAGLSVEQYAEICAEVADAPHDPGRVAQALAPRGIARADWETARSGWTTRLQDLSLGGAVVLRFQQAYQAALTNRRGPAPLLSFEDYAAVCGEAMASGLTVTLLRAGIETLRWSQIAFHWNTRIAREPTRFAPFMAMVEQEAARLASGGVPRPAPKPVSALEAPPPEPAHAAPLPAAPLPEPVGVAPLHPASPPPDPARGAPFQPVHPASPLPDPAHAAPLHPASPAHPVAPMTPAAGAYASPPPGAVPPPAPGQPQGGKRLEQQAGQAVASVGSALVSGFKELGSALDAFTKPAPRVGAGVLVTWSDGNRYPGTVVQLAPGQVLVSMSDGRQHWVPDTAVKSG
;
A
#
# COMPACT_ATOMS: atom_id res chain seq x y z
N MET A 1 23.73 -2.33 -0.78
CA MET A 1 23.49 -2.02 0.64
C MET A 1 22.48 -3.04 1.15
N ASP A 2 22.68 -3.60 2.34
CA ASP A 2 21.65 -4.46 2.94
C ASP A 2 20.42 -3.59 3.30
N PRO A 3 19.21 -3.91 2.80
CA PRO A 3 18.00 -3.10 3.04
C PRO A 3 17.66 -2.95 4.54
N LEU A 4 18.11 -3.88 5.38
CA LEU A 4 17.77 -3.94 6.80
C LEU A 4 18.86 -3.39 7.73
N THR A 5 19.96 -2.86 7.18
CA THR A 5 21.03 -2.24 7.98
C THR A 5 20.46 -1.12 8.88
N PRO A 6 20.73 -1.07 10.18
CA PRO A 6 20.17 -0.04 11.07
C PRO A 6 20.38 1.40 10.55
N VAL A 7 19.38 2.27 10.74
CA VAL A 7 19.46 3.70 10.39
C VAL A 7 19.60 4.49 11.68
N ALA A 8 20.68 5.28 11.82
CA ALA A 8 21.03 5.99 13.06
C ALA A 8 21.07 5.04 14.29
N GLY A 9 21.54 3.81 14.09
CA GLY A 9 21.60 2.79 15.14
C GLY A 9 20.26 2.10 15.45
N LEU A 10 19.14 2.52 14.85
CA LEU A 10 17.83 1.89 15.04
C LEU A 10 17.60 0.78 14.02
N SER A 11 17.34 -0.44 14.50
CA SER A 11 16.85 -1.52 13.66
C SER A 11 15.41 -1.26 13.20
N VAL A 12 14.96 -1.96 12.15
CA VAL A 12 13.58 -1.86 11.66
C VAL A 12 12.57 -2.32 12.72
N GLU A 13 12.95 -3.28 13.57
CA GLU A 13 12.13 -3.77 14.67
C GLU A 13 11.94 -2.73 15.77
N GLN A 14 13.02 -2.06 16.18
CA GLN A 14 12.95 -0.98 17.17
C GLN A 14 12.13 0.20 16.63
N TYR A 15 12.34 0.56 15.35
CA TYR A 15 11.56 1.58 14.68
C TYR A 15 10.06 1.22 14.66
N ALA A 16 9.72 -0.02 14.30
CA ALA A 16 8.35 -0.53 14.30
C ALA A 16 7.72 -0.56 15.70
N GLU A 17 8.48 -0.93 16.73
CA GLU A 17 8.01 -0.94 18.13
C GLU A 17 7.65 0.46 18.62
N ILE A 18 8.50 1.45 18.33
CA ILE A 18 8.22 2.86 18.68
C ILE A 18 7.01 3.37 17.89
N CYS A 19 6.89 3.02 16.60
CA CYS A 19 5.72 3.38 15.81
C CYS A 19 4.43 2.79 16.41
N ALA A 20 4.47 1.54 16.85
CA ALA A 20 3.33 0.87 17.48
C ALA A 20 2.98 1.50 18.83
N GLU A 21 3.97 2.00 19.55
CA GLU A 21 3.79 2.71 20.82
C GLU A 21 3.11 4.07 20.66
N VAL A 22 3.45 4.82 19.62
CA VAL A 22 2.88 6.16 19.36
C VAL A 22 1.69 6.12 18.41
N ALA A 23 1.17 4.94 18.07
CA ALA A 23 0.17 4.77 17.02
C ALA A 23 -1.13 5.57 17.25
N ASP A 24 -1.51 5.85 18.50
CA ASP A 24 -2.69 6.68 18.82
C ASP A 24 -2.45 8.18 18.62
N ALA A 25 -1.20 8.60 18.66
CA ALA A 25 -0.79 9.99 18.62
C ALA A 25 0.55 10.16 17.90
N PRO A 26 0.66 9.75 16.61
CA PRO A 26 1.94 9.68 15.90
C PRO A 26 2.56 11.06 15.65
N HIS A 27 1.78 12.13 15.82
CA HIS A 27 2.19 13.52 15.64
C HIS A 27 2.34 14.28 16.96
N ASP A 28 2.12 13.63 18.10
CA ASP A 28 2.34 14.24 19.40
C ASP A 28 3.84 14.13 19.77
N PRO A 29 4.60 15.24 19.73
CA PRO A 29 6.04 15.19 20.00
C PRO A 29 6.34 14.78 21.45
N GLY A 30 5.41 15.02 22.39
CA GLY A 30 5.53 14.60 23.78
C GLY A 30 5.40 13.08 23.92
N ARG A 31 4.42 12.47 23.25
CA ARG A 31 4.28 11.00 23.21
C ARG A 31 5.46 10.32 22.55
N VAL A 32 5.98 10.88 21.45
CA VAL A 32 7.20 10.38 20.82
C VAL A 32 8.37 10.48 21.77
N ALA A 33 8.61 11.62 22.42
CA ALA A 33 9.70 11.76 23.38
C ALA A 33 9.58 10.77 24.55
N GLN A 34 8.37 10.54 25.07
CA GLN A 34 8.10 9.53 26.11
C GLN A 34 8.41 8.11 25.65
N ALA A 35 8.13 7.77 24.39
CA ALA A 35 8.45 6.47 23.81
C ALA A 35 9.97 6.28 23.62
N LEU A 36 10.69 7.34 23.29
CA LEU A 36 12.14 7.27 23.03
C LEU A 36 12.97 7.20 24.32
N ALA A 37 12.55 7.89 25.38
CA ALA A 37 13.36 8.04 26.61
C ALA A 37 13.76 6.71 27.28
N PRO A 38 12.86 5.71 27.46
CA PRO A 38 13.24 4.41 28.06
C PRO A 38 14.25 3.62 27.23
N ARG A 39 14.39 3.94 25.94
CA ARG A 39 15.28 3.26 25.00
C ARG A 39 16.62 3.98 24.83
N GLY A 40 16.81 5.13 25.49
CA GLY A 40 18.03 5.94 25.36
C GLY A 40 18.22 6.51 23.96
N ILE A 41 17.16 6.62 23.16
CA ILE A 41 17.24 7.11 21.78
C ILE A 41 17.10 8.63 21.79
N ALA A 42 18.09 9.33 21.22
CA ALA A 42 18.01 10.77 21.06
C ALA A 42 16.96 11.15 20.00
N ARG A 43 16.31 12.31 20.18
CA ARG A 43 15.34 12.81 19.21
C ARG A 43 15.92 12.98 17.80
N ALA A 44 17.17 13.45 17.72
CA ALA A 44 17.87 13.60 16.44
C ALA A 44 18.09 12.26 15.73
N ASP A 45 18.43 11.20 16.49
CA ASP A 45 18.59 9.85 15.94
C ASP A 45 17.26 9.29 15.47
N TRP A 46 16.17 9.52 16.22
CA TRP A 46 14.82 9.15 15.78
C TRP A 46 14.40 9.83 14.49
N GLU A 47 14.63 11.15 14.36
CA GLU A 47 14.28 11.89 13.14
C GLU A 47 15.12 11.42 11.94
N THR A 48 16.41 11.14 12.16
CA THR A 48 17.31 10.56 11.16
C THR A 48 16.87 9.15 10.74
N ALA A 49 16.54 8.29 11.71
CA ALA A 49 16.03 6.95 11.49
C ALA A 49 14.73 6.97 10.68
N ARG A 50 13.76 7.79 11.10
CA ARG A 50 12.48 7.97 10.41
C ARG A 50 12.69 8.36 8.94
N SER A 51 13.52 9.38 8.69
CA SER A 51 13.82 9.84 7.33
C SER A 51 14.50 8.75 6.49
N GLY A 52 15.47 8.02 7.05
CA GLY A 52 16.17 6.96 6.32
C GLY A 52 15.29 5.75 6.02
N TRP A 53 14.42 5.33 6.96
CA TRP A 53 13.45 4.26 6.70
C TRP A 53 12.42 4.67 5.65
N THR A 54 11.89 5.88 5.70
CA THR A 54 11.02 6.46 4.65
C THR A 54 11.70 6.40 3.28
N THR A 55 12.98 6.81 3.19
CA THR A 55 13.74 6.79 1.93
C THR A 55 13.89 5.37 1.38
N ARG A 56 14.23 4.39 2.23
CA ARG A 56 14.41 3.00 1.78
C ARG A 56 13.12 2.32 1.35
N LEU A 57 12.02 2.67 1.99
CA LEU A 57 10.70 2.15 1.61
C LEU A 57 10.22 2.74 0.26
N GLN A 58 10.65 3.94 -0.11
CA GLN A 58 10.40 4.55 -1.44
C GLN A 58 11.29 3.97 -2.54
N ASP A 59 12.44 3.42 -2.17
CA ASP A 59 13.35 2.76 -3.10
C ASP A 59 12.73 1.45 -3.61
N LEU A 60 12.48 1.35 -4.93
CA LEU A 60 11.87 0.18 -5.56
C LEU A 60 12.69 -1.11 -5.36
N SER A 61 14.01 -1.00 -5.19
CA SER A 61 14.91 -2.14 -5.02
C SER A 61 14.98 -2.64 -3.58
N LEU A 62 14.74 -1.77 -2.59
CA LEU A 62 14.87 -2.08 -1.16
C LEU A 62 13.52 -2.20 -0.46
N GLY A 63 12.52 -1.44 -0.92
CA GLY A 63 11.26 -1.20 -0.23
C GLY A 63 10.49 -2.48 0.07
N GLY A 64 10.46 -3.44 -0.86
CA GLY A 64 9.78 -4.71 -0.64
C GLY A 64 10.27 -5.48 0.60
N ALA A 65 11.60 -5.57 0.78
CA ALA A 65 12.19 -6.25 1.93
C ALA A 65 11.94 -5.48 3.24
N VAL A 66 12.08 -4.15 3.21
CA VAL A 66 11.85 -3.29 4.38
C VAL A 66 10.38 -3.32 4.80
N VAL A 67 9.43 -3.22 3.86
CA VAL A 67 7.98 -3.29 4.13
C VAL A 67 7.63 -4.61 4.81
N LEU A 68 8.08 -5.74 4.25
CA LEU A 68 7.77 -7.06 4.80
C LEU A 68 8.28 -7.18 6.24
N ARG A 69 9.52 -6.76 6.49
CA ARG A 69 10.12 -6.85 7.82
C ARG A 69 9.47 -5.88 8.81
N PHE A 70 9.23 -4.64 8.41
CA PHE A 70 8.56 -3.64 9.22
C PHE A 70 7.15 -4.10 9.62
N GLN A 71 6.35 -4.59 8.67
CA GLN A 71 4.98 -5.06 8.95
C GLN A 71 4.96 -6.18 9.99
N GLN A 72 5.85 -7.16 9.86
CA GLN A 72 5.96 -8.26 10.83
C GLN A 72 6.29 -7.73 12.23
N ALA A 73 7.30 -6.87 12.34
CA ALA A 73 7.71 -6.30 13.63
C ALA A 73 6.64 -5.39 14.24
N TYR A 74 5.99 -4.56 13.42
CA TYR A 74 4.94 -3.65 13.83
C TYR A 74 3.72 -4.39 14.39
N GLN A 75 3.30 -5.48 13.74
CA GLN A 75 2.17 -6.29 14.18
C GLN A 75 2.49 -7.08 15.46
N ALA A 76 3.73 -7.58 15.58
CA ALA A 76 4.20 -8.19 16.82
C ALA A 76 4.18 -7.16 17.98
N ALA A 77 4.68 -5.95 17.75
CA ALA A 77 4.65 -4.88 18.74
C ALA A 77 3.22 -4.46 19.13
N LEU A 78 2.31 -4.30 18.17
CA LEU A 78 0.91 -4.02 18.46
C LEU A 78 0.24 -5.15 19.26
N THR A 79 0.54 -6.41 18.94
CA THR A 79 0.02 -7.57 19.67
C THR A 79 0.52 -7.58 21.11
N ASN A 80 1.80 -7.31 21.33
CA ASN A 80 2.38 -7.24 22.67
C ASN A 80 1.76 -6.11 23.51
N ARG A 81 1.45 -4.96 22.88
CA ARG A 81 0.94 -3.77 23.59
C ARG A 81 -0.56 -3.80 23.83
N ARG A 82 -1.34 -4.33 22.89
CA ARG A 82 -2.82 -4.27 22.91
C ARG A 82 -3.49 -5.63 23.05
N GLY A 83 -2.69 -6.69 23.20
CA GLY A 83 -3.16 -8.05 23.06
C GLY A 83 -3.50 -8.41 21.61
N PRO A 84 -3.94 -9.66 21.39
CA PRO A 84 -4.41 -10.09 20.08
C PRO A 84 -5.57 -9.20 19.61
N ALA A 85 -5.70 -9.05 18.29
CA ALA A 85 -6.89 -8.42 17.70
C ALA A 85 -8.16 -9.16 18.19
N PRO A 86 -9.29 -8.47 18.43
CA PRO A 86 -10.53 -9.15 18.71
C PRO A 86 -10.90 -9.80 17.38
N LEU A 87 -11.06 -11.11 17.38
CA LEU A 87 -11.35 -11.78 16.14
C LEU A 87 -12.79 -11.41 15.78
N LEU A 88 -12.96 -10.55 14.79
CA LEU A 88 -14.19 -10.57 14.00
C LEU A 88 -14.24 -11.93 13.33
N SER A 89 -15.42 -12.53 13.20
CA SER A 89 -15.58 -13.66 12.29
C SER A 89 -15.21 -13.25 10.86
N PHE A 90 -14.97 -14.22 9.98
CA PHE A 90 -14.68 -13.92 8.58
C PHE A 90 -15.85 -13.20 7.92
N GLU A 91 -17.07 -13.62 8.27
CA GLU A 91 -18.33 -13.07 7.81
C GLU A 91 -18.51 -11.63 8.29
N ASP A 92 -18.19 -11.34 9.56
CA ASP A 92 -18.23 -9.98 10.11
C ASP A 92 -17.18 -9.09 9.46
N TYR A 93 -15.97 -9.60 9.24
CA TYR A 93 -14.93 -8.85 8.53
C TYR A 93 -15.37 -8.49 7.09
N ALA A 94 -15.90 -9.45 6.34
CA ALA A 94 -16.45 -9.20 5.01
C ALA A 94 -17.61 -8.20 5.04
N ALA A 95 -18.50 -8.28 6.04
CA ALA A 95 -19.60 -7.35 6.20
C ALA A 95 -19.11 -5.91 6.49
N VAL A 96 -18.13 -5.73 7.38
CA VAL A 96 -17.52 -4.43 7.66
C VAL A 96 -16.84 -3.86 6.41
N CYS A 97 -16.15 -4.69 5.62
CA CYS A 97 -15.58 -4.28 4.34
C CYS A 97 -16.65 -3.82 3.33
N GLY A 98 -17.75 -4.58 3.18
CA GLY A 98 -18.85 -4.22 2.28
C GLY A 98 -19.55 -2.93 2.70
N GLU A 99 -19.70 -2.71 4.00
CA GLU A 99 -20.24 -1.45 4.50
C GLU A 99 -19.29 -0.28 4.33
N ALA A 100 -17.99 -0.47 4.59
CA ALA A 100 -16.97 0.54 4.31
C ALA A 100 -16.96 0.92 2.82
N MET A 101 -17.23 -0.02 1.92
CA MET A 101 -17.40 0.26 0.48
C MET A 101 -18.65 1.10 0.19
N ALA A 102 -19.75 0.88 0.91
CA ALA A 102 -21.02 1.60 0.69
C ALA A 102 -21.08 2.98 1.36
N SER A 103 -20.52 3.12 2.56
CA SER A 103 -20.68 4.30 3.43
C SER A 103 -19.38 5.01 3.79
N GLY A 104 -18.23 4.46 3.39
CA GLY A 104 -16.91 4.93 3.78
C GLY A 104 -16.43 4.33 5.10
N LEU A 105 -15.13 4.06 5.19
CA LEU A 105 -14.52 3.35 6.31
C LEU A 105 -14.74 4.04 7.67
N THR A 106 -14.55 5.36 7.75
CA THR A 106 -14.65 6.09 9.03
C THR A 106 -16.04 5.96 9.66
N VAL A 107 -17.10 6.08 8.85
CA VAL A 107 -18.49 5.95 9.32
C VAL A 107 -18.75 4.53 9.81
N THR A 108 -18.32 3.54 9.03
CA THR A 108 -18.47 2.13 9.38
C THR A 108 -17.77 1.79 10.70
N LEU A 109 -16.52 2.22 10.86
CA LEU A 109 -15.74 1.95 12.08
C LEU A 109 -16.36 2.61 13.32
N LEU A 110 -16.79 3.86 13.19
CA LEU A 110 -17.48 4.57 14.27
C LEU A 110 -18.75 3.85 14.69
N ARG A 111 -19.58 3.43 13.72
CA ARG A 111 -20.84 2.71 13.98
C ARG A 111 -20.60 1.33 14.58
N ALA A 112 -19.57 0.62 14.13
CA ALA A 112 -19.18 -0.69 14.64
C ALA A 112 -18.50 -0.61 16.02
N GLY A 113 -18.18 0.60 16.52
CA GLY A 113 -17.41 0.78 17.75
C GLY A 113 -15.99 0.24 17.63
N ILE A 114 -15.43 0.19 16.41
CA ILE A 114 -14.09 -0.31 16.14
C ILE A 114 -13.15 0.88 16.00
N GLU A 115 -12.15 0.97 16.87
CA GLU A 115 -11.08 1.96 16.76
C GLU A 115 -10.26 1.74 15.47
N THR A 116 -9.82 2.82 14.81
CA THR A 116 -9.06 2.74 13.54
C THR A 116 -7.82 1.87 13.63
N LEU A 117 -7.04 1.99 14.72
CA LEU A 117 -5.86 1.16 14.91
C LEU A 117 -6.23 -0.32 15.13
N ARG A 118 -7.34 -0.57 15.82
CA ARG A 118 -7.88 -1.92 16.01
C ARG A 118 -8.33 -2.53 14.69
N TRP A 119 -8.98 -1.75 13.83
CA TRP A 119 -9.30 -2.14 12.47
C TRP A 119 -8.06 -2.54 11.67
N SER A 120 -6.95 -1.79 11.77
CA SER A 120 -5.70 -2.16 11.10
C SER A 120 -5.16 -3.54 11.52
N GLN A 121 -5.29 -3.91 12.81
CA GLN A 121 -4.91 -5.25 13.27
C GLN A 121 -5.84 -6.34 12.71
N ILE A 122 -7.15 -6.10 12.73
CA ILE A 122 -8.17 -7.01 12.19
C ILE A 122 -7.96 -7.23 10.69
N ALA A 123 -7.80 -6.15 9.92
CA ALA A 123 -7.57 -6.21 8.48
C ALA A 123 -6.26 -6.93 8.14
N PHE A 124 -5.17 -6.65 8.86
CA PHE A 124 -3.91 -7.35 8.66
C PHE A 124 -4.04 -8.85 8.91
N HIS A 125 -4.71 -9.24 10.00
CA HIS A 125 -4.96 -10.64 10.31
C HIS A 125 -5.70 -11.35 9.17
N TRP A 126 -6.85 -10.80 8.74
CA TRP A 126 -7.66 -11.42 7.71
C TRP A 126 -7.01 -11.40 6.34
N ASN A 127 -6.35 -10.30 5.94
CA ASN A 127 -5.64 -10.25 4.66
C ASN A 127 -4.50 -11.28 4.59
N THR A 128 -3.79 -11.49 5.70
CA THR A 128 -2.75 -12.53 5.78
C THR A 128 -3.34 -13.93 5.62
N ARG A 129 -4.50 -14.21 6.25
CA ARG A 129 -5.18 -15.50 6.10
C ARG A 129 -5.74 -15.73 4.70
N ILE A 130 -6.37 -14.71 4.11
CA ILE A 130 -6.90 -14.75 2.74
C ILE A 130 -5.78 -15.05 1.74
N ALA A 131 -4.62 -14.40 1.89
CA ALA A 131 -3.47 -14.64 1.02
C ALA A 131 -2.88 -16.05 1.16
N ARG A 132 -2.88 -16.62 2.37
CA ARG A 132 -2.36 -17.98 2.64
C ARG A 132 -3.32 -19.08 2.20
N GLU A 133 -4.63 -18.86 2.32
CA GLU A 133 -5.68 -19.85 2.06
C GLU A 133 -6.66 -19.35 0.98
N PRO A 134 -6.21 -19.01 -0.25
CA PRO A 134 -7.05 -18.33 -1.23
C PRO A 134 -8.28 -19.15 -1.64
N THR A 135 -8.16 -20.48 -1.71
CA THR A 135 -9.28 -21.37 -2.02
C THR A 135 -10.37 -21.34 -0.94
N ARG A 136 -9.97 -21.26 0.33
CA ARG A 136 -10.91 -21.23 1.46
C ARG A 136 -11.68 -19.90 1.50
N PHE A 137 -10.99 -18.80 1.20
CA PHE A 137 -11.55 -17.46 1.26
C PHE A 137 -11.94 -16.90 -0.11
N ALA A 138 -12.04 -17.75 -1.14
CA ALA A 138 -12.47 -17.36 -2.48
C ALA A 138 -13.78 -16.55 -2.51
N PRO A 139 -14.78 -16.79 -1.63
CA PRO A 139 -16.01 -15.99 -1.61
C PRO A 139 -15.85 -14.56 -1.07
N PHE A 140 -14.68 -14.19 -0.51
CA PHE A 140 -14.50 -12.91 0.19
C PHE A 140 -15.01 -11.71 -0.60
N MET A 141 -14.57 -11.55 -1.85
CA MET A 141 -14.96 -10.41 -2.69
C MET A 141 -16.46 -10.41 -3.00
N ALA A 142 -17.04 -11.58 -3.29
CA ALA A 142 -18.47 -11.70 -3.54
C ALA A 142 -19.31 -11.34 -2.30
N MET A 143 -18.85 -11.70 -1.09
CA MET A 143 -19.52 -11.34 0.17
C MET A 143 -19.47 -9.83 0.43
N VAL A 144 -18.31 -9.20 0.17
CA VAL A 144 -18.13 -7.74 0.29
C VAL A 144 -19.06 -7.01 -0.68
N GLU A 145 -19.08 -7.40 -1.95
CA GLU A 145 -19.93 -6.80 -2.99
C GLU A 145 -21.42 -7.00 -2.69
N GLN A 146 -21.81 -8.20 -2.24
CA GLN A 146 -23.18 -8.50 -1.85
C GLN A 146 -23.65 -7.60 -0.70
N GLU A 147 -22.82 -7.43 0.34
CA GLU A 147 -23.17 -6.57 1.47
C GLU A 147 -23.24 -5.09 1.05
N ALA A 148 -22.29 -4.63 0.23
CA ALA A 148 -22.32 -3.27 -0.31
C ALA A 148 -23.58 -3.00 -1.14
N ALA A 149 -23.96 -3.93 -2.04
CA ALA A 149 -25.16 -3.82 -2.87
C ALA A 149 -26.45 -3.85 -2.04
N ARG A 150 -26.49 -4.66 -0.98
CA ARG A 150 -27.62 -4.72 -0.04
C ARG A 150 -27.82 -3.38 0.65
N LEU A 151 -26.76 -2.74 1.10
CA LEU A 151 -26.79 -1.41 1.73
C LEU A 151 -27.19 -0.32 0.74
N ALA A 152 -26.62 -0.35 -0.47
CA ALA A 152 -26.97 0.58 -1.55
C ALA A 152 -28.46 0.49 -1.95
N SER A 153 -29.08 -0.68 -1.78
CA SER A 153 -30.51 -0.91 -2.01
C SER A 153 -31.41 -0.51 -0.83
N GLY A 154 -30.88 0.23 0.15
CA GLY A 154 -31.62 0.66 1.34
C GLY A 154 -31.69 -0.38 2.47
N GLY A 155 -30.89 -1.45 2.39
CA GLY A 155 -30.78 -2.43 3.46
C GLY A 155 -30.22 -1.83 4.75
N VAL A 156 -30.75 -2.23 5.91
CA VAL A 156 -30.25 -1.77 7.22
C VAL A 156 -28.88 -2.38 7.51
N PRO A 157 -27.86 -1.62 7.96
CA PRO A 157 -26.57 -2.18 8.37
C PRO A 157 -26.70 -3.31 9.38
N ARG A 158 -25.82 -4.31 9.28
CA ARG A 158 -25.81 -5.40 10.26
C ARG A 158 -25.53 -4.85 11.67
N PRO A 159 -26.07 -5.48 12.72
CA PRO A 159 -25.68 -5.16 14.09
C PRO A 159 -24.16 -5.15 14.23
N ALA A 160 -23.63 -4.26 15.08
CA ALA A 160 -22.19 -4.20 15.31
C ALA A 160 -21.68 -5.60 15.70
N PRO A 161 -20.61 -6.08 15.06
CA PRO A 161 -20.11 -7.41 15.33
C PRO A 161 -19.68 -7.50 16.79
N LYS A 162 -20.13 -8.56 17.48
CA LYS A 162 -19.67 -8.82 18.83
C LYS A 162 -18.22 -9.30 18.73
N PRO A 163 -17.27 -8.68 19.46
CA PRO A 163 -15.91 -9.19 19.47
C PRO A 163 -15.95 -10.64 19.95
N VAL A 164 -15.52 -11.56 19.10
CA VAL A 164 -15.34 -12.96 19.52
C VAL A 164 -14.16 -12.91 20.48
N SER A 165 -14.43 -13.18 21.77
CA SER A 165 -13.37 -13.30 22.76
C SER A 165 -12.33 -14.27 22.19
N ALA A 166 -11.09 -13.81 22.04
CA ALA A 166 -9.98 -14.53 21.40
C ALA A 166 -9.58 -15.85 22.09
N LEU A 167 -10.40 -16.34 23.02
CA LEU A 167 -10.24 -17.58 23.75
C LEU A 167 -10.93 -18.79 23.10
N GLU A 168 -11.76 -18.58 22.06
CA GLU A 168 -12.22 -19.72 21.27
C GLU A 168 -11.06 -20.12 20.35
N ALA A 169 -10.16 -20.92 20.93
CA ALA A 169 -9.05 -21.53 20.22
C ALA A 169 -9.61 -22.13 18.91
N PRO A 170 -8.90 -21.97 17.78
CA PRO A 170 -9.33 -22.59 16.54
C PRO A 170 -9.67 -24.06 16.84
N PRO A 171 -10.83 -24.57 16.38
CA PRO A 171 -11.17 -25.97 16.59
C PRO A 171 -9.94 -26.79 16.19
N PRO A 172 -9.47 -27.71 17.05
CA PRO A 172 -8.22 -28.41 16.84
C PRO A 172 -8.22 -28.90 15.40
N GLU A 173 -7.22 -28.44 14.64
CA GLU A 173 -7.02 -28.86 13.27
C GLU A 173 -7.23 -30.38 13.25
N PRO A 174 -8.20 -30.90 12.47
CA PRO A 174 -8.58 -32.30 12.55
C PRO A 174 -7.30 -33.07 12.44
N ALA A 175 -6.92 -33.75 13.54
CA ALA A 175 -5.62 -34.36 13.69
C ALA A 175 -5.36 -35.11 12.39
N HIS A 176 -4.41 -34.61 11.59
CA HIS A 176 -3.98 -35.33 10.40
C HIS A 176 -3.75 -36.74 10.90
N ALA A 177 -4.59 -37.67 10.43
CA ALA A 177 -4.59 -39.04 10.89
C ALA A 177 -3.13 -39.47 10.95
N ALA A 178 -2.69 -39.88 12.13
CA ALA A 178 -1.31 -40.26 12.37
C ALA A 178 -0.85 -41.08 11.16
N PRO A 179 0.31 -40.76 10.54
CA PRO A 179 0.77 -41.49 9.39
C PRO A 179 0.68 -42.98 9.72
N LEU A 180 -0.05 -43.72 8.87
CA LEU A 180 -0.12 -45.17 8.97
C LEU A 180 1.31 -45.68 9.21
N PRO A 181 1.52 -46.64 10.15
CA PRO A 181 2.84 -47.15 10.44
C PRO A 181 3.50 -47.54 9.12
N ALA A 182 4.64 -46.91 8.84
CA ALA A 182 5.42 -47.17 7.65
C ALA A 182 5.70 -48.68 7.60
N ALA A 183 5.36 -49.30 6.46
CA ALA A 183 5.84 -50.65 6.18
C ALA A 183 7.37 -50.66 6.34
N PRO A 184 7.95 -51.69 6.97
CA PRO A 184 9.38 -51.75 7.25
C PRO A 184 10.17 -51.62 5.94
N LEU A 185 10.96 -50.54 5.85
CA LEU A 185 11.96 -50.37 4.81
C LEU A 185 13.05 -51.45 5.00
N PRO A 186 13.55 -52.07 3.93
CA PRO A 186 14.66 -53.02 4.00
C PRO A 186 15.92 -52.33 4.55
N GLU A 187 16.62 -53.06 5.42
CA GLU A 187 17.82 -52.59 6.12
C GLU A 187 18.93 -52.14 5.13
N PRO A 188 19.60 -51.01 5.38
CA PRO A 188 20.76 -50.60 4.59
C PRO A 188 21.97 -51.48 4.91
N VAL A 189 22.50 -52.15 3.90
CA VAL A 189 23.78 -52.86 3.95
C VAL A 189 24.90 -51.86 4.24
N GLY A 190 25.69 -52.16 5.28
CA GLY A 190 26.73 -51.29 5.81
C GLY A 190 27.82 -50.95 4.79
N VAL A 191 28.15 -49.66 4.69
CA VAL A 191 29.36 -49.17 4.05
C VAL A 191 30.29 -48.65 5.14
N ALA A 192 31.51 -49.17 5.13
CA ALA A 192 32.58 -48.94 6.09
C ALA A 192 33.04 -47.47 6.20
N PRO A 193 33.64 -47.07 7.34
CA PRO A 193 34.04 -45.68 7.61
C PRO A 193 35.30 -45.28 6.83
N LEU A 194 35.25 -44.14 6.13
CA LEU A 194 36.42 -43.46 5.58
C LEU A 194 36.88 -42.33 6.51
N HIS A 195 38.20 -42.17 6.55
CA HIS A 195 39.06 -41.39 7.44
C HIS A 195 38.71 -39.90 7.63
N PRO A 196 39.16 -39.26 8.73
CA PRO A 196 39.02 -37.82 8.95
C PRO A 196 39.95 -37.00 8.03
N ALA A 197 39.37 -36.00 7.37
CA ALA A 197 40.08 -35.01 6.57
C ALA A 197 40.62 -33.86 7.44
N SER A 198 41.77 -33.34 7.01
CA SER A 198 42.63 -32.33 7.65
C SER A 198 41.95 -30.98 7.99
N PRO A 199 42.50 -30.23 8.96
CA PRO A 199 42.03 -28.88 9.29
C PRO A 199 42.42 -27.84 8.22
N PRO A 200 41.62 -26.78 8.04
CA PRO A 200 41.89 -25.70 7.08
C PRO A 200 43.01 -24.76 7.58
N PRO A 201 43.77 -24.13 6.65
CA PRO A 201 44.82 -23.17 7.00
C PRO A 201 44.28 -21.81 7.43
N ASP A 202 45.00 -21.25 8.39
CA ASP A 202 44.88 -19.95 9.05
C ASP A 202 45.25 -18.77 8.11
N PRO A 203 44.35 -17.81 7.83
CA PRO A 203 44.70 -16.58 7.13
C PRO A 203 44.94 -15.43 8.13
N ALA A 204 46.17 -15.35 8.65
CA ALA A 204 46.70 -14.16 9.31
C ALA A 204 47.89 -13.59 8.51
N ARG A 205 47.90 -12.25 8.33
CA ARG A 205 48.84 -11.35 7.62
C ARG A 205 48.45 -11.04 6.17
N GLY A 206 48.28 -9.80 5.73
CA GLY A 206 48.45 -8.49 6.35
C GLY A 206 48.58 -7.45 5.24
N ALA A 207 48.02 -6.25 5.41
CA ALA A 207 48.41 -5.04 4.68
C ALA A 207 47.91 -3.80 5.43
N PRO A 208 48.77 -2.84 5.79
CA PRO A 208 48.34 -1.57 6.36
C PRO A 208 47.86 -0.63 5.26
N PHE A 209 46.58 -0.23 5.31
CA PHE A 209 46.07 0.89 4.53
C PHE A 209 46.51 2.21 5.19
N GLN A 210 47.15 3.07 4.40
CA GLN A 210 47.49 4.44 4.79
C GLN A 210 46.26 5.37 4.67
N PRO A 211 46.16 6.41 5.53
CA PRO A 211 45.10 7.40 5.46
C PRO A 211 45.44 8.50 4.42
N VAL A 212 44.51 8.75 3.49
CA VAL A 212 44.56 9.93 2.62
C VAL A 212 43.63 11.00 3.21
N HIS A 213 44.22 12.11 3.63
CA HIS A 213 43.55 13.32 4.13
C HIS A 213 43.10 14.23 2.95
N PRO A 214 42.31 15.30 3.22
CA PRO A 214 41.15 15.66 2.39
C PRO A 214 41.32 16.94 1.56
N ALA A 215 40.20 17.28 0.90
CA ALA A 215 39.72 18.61 0.53
C ALA A 215 40.00 19.09 -0.91
N SER A 216 38.92 19.31 -1.64
CA SER A 216 38.84 20.37 -2.64
C SER A 216 37.59 21.21 -2.34
N PRO A 217 37.69 22.55 -2.38
CA PRO A 217 36.68 23.46 -1.86
C PRO A 217 35.52 23.72 -2.84
N LEU A 218 34.37 24.08 -2.25
CA LEU A 218 33.24 24.71 -2.94
C LEU A 218 33.68 26.01 -3.64
N PRO A 219 33.07 26.37 -4.79
CA PRO A 219 32.99 27.76 -5.22
C PRO A 219 31.77 28.49 -4.60
N ASP A 220 32.05 29.68 -4.10
CA ASP A 220 31.11 30.71 -3.63
C ASP A 220 30.10 31.14 -4.72
N PRO A 221 28.88 31.56 -4.34
CA PRO A 221 27.92 32.22 -5.22
C PRO A 221 28.09 33.74 -5.16
N ALA A 222 28.50 34.36 -6.27
CA ALA A 222 28.51 35.82 -6.41
C ALA A 222 27.44 36.30 -7.41
N HIS A 223 26.63 37.22 -6.91
CA HIS A 223 25.64 38.11 -7.52
C HIS A 223 25.80 38.48 -9.00
N ALA A 224 24.68 38.53 -9.72
CA ALA A 224 24.29 39.70 -10.54
C ALA A 224 22.79 39.65 -10.92
N ALA A 225 22.07 40.71 -10.58
CA ALA A 225 20.77 41.09 -11.15
C ALA A 225 21.00 42.11 -12.31
N PRO A 226 19.99 42.87 -12.77
CA PRO A 226 18.93 42.50 -13.72
C PRO A 226 18.93 43.44 -14.95
N LEU A 227 18.47 43.04 -16.14
CA LEU A 227 17.99 44.01 -17.15
C LEU A 227 16.95 43.38 -18.10
N HIS A 228 15.76 43.99 -18.14
CA HIS A 228 14.82 43.95 -19.27
C HIS A 228 15.41 44.70 -20.48
N PRO A 229 14.89 44.47 -21.70
CA PRO A 229 13.97 45.48 -22.25
C PRO A 229 12.78 44.91 -23.07
N ALA A 230 11.95 45.86 -23.49
CA ALA A 230 10.58 45.78 -23.95
C ALA A 230 10.34 45.29 -25.40
N SER A 231 9.06 45.07 -25.69
CA SER A 231 8.39 44.70 -26.95
C SER A 231 8.73 45.53 -28.19
N PRO A 232 8.22 45.13 -29.38
CA PRO A 232 7.04 45.85 -29.88
C PRO A 232 5.94 44.99 -30.51
N ALA A 233 4.74 45.58 -30.51
CA ALA A 233 3.50 45.15 -31.14
C ALA A 233 3.52 45.30 -32.67
N HIS A 234 2.55 44.66 -33.37
CA HIS A 234 1.77 45.12 -34.55
C HIS A 234 0.97 43.92 -35.15
N PRO A 235 0.01 44.07 -36.10
CA PRO A 235 -1.43 44.18 -35.81
C PRO A 235 -2.33 43.16 -36.56
N VAL A 236 -3.63 43.34 -36.33
CA VAL A 236 -4.85 42.60 -36.76
C VAL A 236 -5.06 42.48 -38.29
N ALA A 237 -5.59 41.33 -38.76
CA ALA A 237 -6.67 41.28 -39.77
C ALA A 237 -7.41 39.90 -39.78
N PRO A 238 -8.70 39.85 -40.14
CA PRO A 238 -9.57 38.69 -39.92
C PRO A 238 -9.76 37.82 -41.18
N MET A 239 -9.93 36.51 -41.00
CA MET A 239 -10.51 35.62 -42.04
C MET A 239 -11.42 34.55 -41.41
N THR A 240 -12.67 34.56 -41.83
CA THR A 240 -13.62 33.44 -41.85
C THR A 240 -14.18 33.34 -43.28
N PRO A 241 -14.86 32.25 -43.67
CA PRO A 241 -14.63 30.83 -43.38
C PRO A 241 -14.51 30.01 -44.69
N ALA A 242 -13.90 28.82 -44.64
CA ALA A 242 -14.01 27.85 -45.73
C ALA A 242 -14.69 26.58 -45.22
N ALA A 243 -15.89 26.34 -45.72
CA ALA A 243 -16.66 25.12 -45.52
C ALA A 243 -15.94 23.95 -46.22
N GLY A 244 -15.45 23.00 -45.43
CA GLY A 244 -14.91 21.72 -45.90
C GLY A 244 -15.76 20.58 -45.36
N ALA A 245 -16.57 20.00 -46.24
CA ALA A 245 -17.37 18.82 -45.97
C ALA A 245 -16.46 17.61 -45.69
N TYR A 246 -16.54 17.04 -44.48
CA TYR A 246 -16.08 15.67 -44.23
C TYR A 246 -17.31 14.76 -44.17
N ALA A 247 -17.43 13.92 -45.19
CA ALA A 247 -18.40 12.85 -45.28
C ALA A 247 -18.11 11.79 -44.22
N SER A 248 -19.15 11.36 -43.52
CA SER A 248 -19.12 10.21 -42.62
C SER A 248 -18.86 8.91 -43.39
N PRO A 249 -18.02 7.99 -42.89
CA PRO A 249 -17.98 6.62 -43.41
C PRO A 249 -19.23 5.82 -42.96
N PRO A 250 -19.75 4.90 -43.79
CA PRO A 250 -20.93 4.09 -43.48
C PRO A 250 -20.66 3.01 -42.42
N PRO A 251 -21.70 2.51 -41.73
CA PRO A 251 -21.57 1.49 -40.70
C PRO A 251 -21.30 0.12 -41.33
N GLY A 252 -20.09 -0.39 -41.12
CA GLY A 252 -19.67 -1.75 -41.50
C GLY A 252 -19.60 -2.68 -40.29
N ALA A 253 -20.11 -3.89 -40.47
CA ALA A 253 -20.39 -4.90 -39.45
C ALA A 253 -19.22 -5.27 -38.51
N VAL A 254 -19.53 -5.38 -37.23
CA VAL A 254 -18.66 -5.95 -36.19
C VAL A 254 -18.78 -7.49 -36.26
N PRO A 255 -17.68 -8.25 -36.43
CA PRO A 255 -17.71 -9.70 -36.34
C PRO A 255 -17.90 -10.17 -34.88
N PRO A 256 -18.60 -11.30 -34.64
CA PRO A 256 -18.85 -11.79 -33.29
C PRO A 256 -17.54 -12.22 -32.59
N PRO A 257 -17.40 -11.99 -31.28
CA PRO A 257 -16.20 -12.38 -30.53
C PRO A 257 -16.08 -13.90 -30.40
N ALA A 258 -14.86 -14.40 -30.63
CA ALA A 258 -14.50 -15.80 -30.43
C ALA A 258 -14.53 -16.19 -28.94
N PRO A 259 -14.89 -17.45 -28.60
CA PRO A 259 -15.04 -17.88 -27.21
C PRO A 259 -13.70 -17.97 -26.45
N GLY A 260 -13.67 -17.20 -25.36
CA GLY A 260 -12.84 -17.22 -24.15
C GLY A 260 -11.63 -18.16 -24.05
N GLN A 261 -10.44 -17.55 -23.98
CA GLN A 261 -9.35 -18.06 -23.15
C GLN A 261 -9.45 -17.47 -21.72
N PRO A 262 -9.28 -18.28 -20.66
CA PRO A 262 -9.35 -17.80 -19.28
C PRO A 262 -8.12 -16.93 -18.94
N GLN A 263 -8.31 -15.61 -18.93
CA GLN A 263 -7.30 -14.60 -18.56
C GLN A 263 -7.14 -14.38 -17.04
N GLY A 264 -7.63 -15.29 -16.20
CA GLY A 264 -7.77 -15.08 -14.75
C GLY A 264 -6.46 -15.02 -13.94
N GLY A 265 -5.38 -15.68 -14.39
CA GLY A 265 -4.18 -15.86 -13.56
C GLY A 265 -3.28 -14.63 -13.45
N LYS A 266 -3.00 -13.94 -14.57
CA LYS A 266 -1.99 -12.86 -14.61
C LYS A 266 -2.46 -11.55 -13.95
N ARG A 267 -3.77 -11.35 -13.83
CA ARG A 267 -4.36 -10.12 -13.28
C ARG A 267 -4.29 -10.07 -11.75
N LEU A 268 -4.42 -11.22 -11.10
CA LEU A 268 -4.35 -11.36 -9.64
C LEU A 268 -2.92 -11.10 -9.13
N GLU A 269 -1.90 -11.56 -9.87
CA GLU A 269 -0.49 -11.36 -9.54
C GLU A 269 -0.06 -9.89 -9.68
N GLN A 270 -0.52 -9.20 -10.72
CA GLN A 270 -0.30 -7.75 -10.89
C GLN A 270 -1.05 -6.91 -9.84
N GLN A 271 -2.27 -7.31 -9.47
CA GLN A 271 -2.99 -6.67 -8.37
C GLN A 271 -2.33 -6.90 -7.01
N ALA A 272 -1.76 -8.09 -6.78
CA ALA A 272 -0.99 -8.39 -5.56
C ALA A 272 0.29 -7.54 -5.47
N GLY A 273 1.01 -7.36 -6.58
CA GLY A 273 2.18 -6.46 -6.65
C GLY A 273 1.84 -4.99 -6.41
N GLN A 274 0.70 -4.52 -6.93
CA GLN A 274 0.21 -3.14 -6.71
C GLN A 274 -0.29 -2.91 -5.29
N ALA A 275 -0.91 -3.91 -4.66
CA ALA A 275 -1.33 -3.85 -3.26
C ALA A 275 -0.14 -3.78 -2.29
N VAL A 276 0.96 -4.48 -2.58
CA VAL A 276 2.20 -4.39 -1.78
C VAL A 276 2.84 -3.00 -1.92
N ALA A 277 2.80 -2.41 -3.12
CA ALA A 277 3.30 -1.05 -3.35
C ALA A 277 2.43 0.03 -2.68
N SER A 278 1.09 -0.11 -2.66
CA SER A 278 0.20 0.85 -2.00
C SER A 278 0.30 0.79 -0.48
N VAL A 279 0.49 -0.40 0.09
CA VAL A 279 0.74 -0.56 1.53
C VAL A 279 2.15 -0.06 1.90
N GLY A 280 3.14 -0.26 1.03
CA GLY A 280 4.49 0.30 1.18
C GLY A 280 4.49 1.82 1.22
N SER A 281 3.79 2.48 0.29
CA SER A 281 3.68 3.95 0.24
C SER A 281 2.85 4.53 1.40
N ALA A 282 1.81 3.81 1.86
CA ALA A 282 1.00 4.18 3.02
C ALA A 282 1.77 4.11 4.36
N LEU A 283 2.74 3.19 4.45
CA LEU A 283 3.64 3.03 5.60
C LEU A 283 4.72 4.12 5.65
N VAL A 284 5.20 4.57 4.49
CA VAL A 284 6.24 5.60 4.32
C VAL A 284 5.82 6.98 4.79
N SER A 285 4.55 7.32 4.52
CA SER A 285 4.01 8.66 4.77
C SER A 285 3.37 8.80 6.15
N GLY A 286 3.56 7.81 7.03
CA GLY A 286 3.20 7.88 8.45
C GLY A 286 1.71 8.03 8.69
N PHE A 287 0.95 6.92 8.60
CA PHE A 287 -0.41 6.68 9.13
C PHE A 287 -1.56 7.62 8.72
N LYS A 288 -1.32 8.88 8.35
CA LYS A 288 -2.27 9.78 7.67
C LYS A 288 -2.65 9.22 6.30
N GLU A 289 -1.68 8.66 5.59
CA GLU A 289 -1.87 7.93 4.34
C GLU A 289 -2.33 6.49 4.54
N LEU A 290 -2.29 5.88 5.73
CA LEU A 290 -3.00 4.62 5.93
C LEU A 290 -4.52 4.86 5.86
N GLY A 291 -4.96 6.01 6.39
CA GLY A 291 -6.28 6.57 6.13
C GLY A 291 -6.51 6.86 4.64
N SER A 292 -5.61 7.56 3.94
CA SER A 292 -5.76 7.91 2.52
C SER A 292 -5.54 6.76 1.52
N ALA A 293 -4.82 5.71 1.89
CA ALA A 293 -4.56 4.52 1.10
C ALA A 293 -5.62 3.44 1.34
N LEU A 294 -6.19 3.35 2.55
CA LEU A 294 -7.50 2.72 2.72
C LEU A 294 -8.61 3.55 2.07
N ASP A 295 -8.51 4.88 2.04
CA ASP A 295 -9.41 5.76 1.26
C ASP A 295 -9.17 5.57 -0.24
N ALA A 296 -7.98 5.21 -0.71
CA ALA A 296 -7.72 4.82 -2.10
C ALA A 296 -8.21 3.38 -2.41
N PHE A 297 -8.36 2.55 -1.38
CA PHE A 297 -8.94 1.21 -1.48
C PHE A 297 -10.48 1.23 -1.38
N THR A 298 -11.06 2.25 -0.75
CA THR A 298 -12.51 2.43 -0.56
C THR A 298 -13.11 3.50 -1.46
N LYS A 299 -12.33 4.48 -1.95
CA LYS A 299 -12.70 5.26 -3.13
C LYS A 299 -12.56 4.34 -4.33
N PRO A 300 -13.65 4.08 -5.07
CA PRO A 300 -13.52 3.48 -6.36
C PRO A 300 -12.61 4.40 -7.19
N ALA A 301 -11.47 3.87 -7.63
CA ALA A 301 -10.66 4.55 -8.63
C ALA A 301 -11.58 4.98 -9.78
N PRO A 302 -11.46 6.23 -10.27
CA PRO A 302 -12.32 6.73 -11.34
C PRO A 302 -12.32 5.72 -12.49
N ARG A 303 -13.49 5.19 -12.85
CA ARG A 303 -13.63 4.23 -13.95
C ARG A 303 -13.85 5.00 -15.24
N VAL A 304 -13.33 4.52 -16.36
CA VAL A 304 -13.69 5.06 -17.68
C VAL A 304 -15.21 5.02 -17.83
N GLY A 305 -15.81 6.17 -18.17
CA GLY A 305 -17.25 6.40 -18.23
C GLY A 305 -17.88 6.95 -16.95
N ALA A 306 -17.15 7.05 -15.83
CA ALA A 306 -17.67 7.60 -14.59
C ALA A 306 -17.75 9.13 -14.62
N GLY A 307 -18.82 9.69 -14.06
CA GLY A 307 -18.94 11.12 -13.78
C GLY A 307 -18.01 11.54 -12.64
N VAL A 308 -17.33 12.66 -12.81
CA VAL A 308 -16.38 13.22 -11.85
C VAL A 308 -16.51 14.73 -11.75
N LEU A 309 -16.15 15.27 -10.60
CA LEU A 309 -15.95 16.70 -10.38
C LEU A 309 -14.46 17.00 -10.37
N VAL A 310 -14.00 17.83 -11.30
CA VAL A 310 -12.61 18.24 -11.37
C VAL A 310 -12.45 19.63 -10.78
N THR A 311 -11.51 19.78 -9.84
CA THR A 311 -11.13 21.07 -9.27
C THR A 311 -10.05 21.72 -10.13
N TRP A 312 -10.32 22.89 -10.69
CA TRP A 312 -9.36 23.62 -11.53
C TRP A 312 -8.47 24.56 -10.70
N SER A 313 -7.48 25.17 -11.36
CA SER A 313 -6.57 26.14 -10.73
C SER A 313 -7.26 27.42 -10.25
N ASP A 314 -8.45 27.72 -10.76
CA ASP A 314 -9.32 28.80 -10.29
C ASP A 314 -10.06 28.47 -8.99
N GLY A 315 -9.91 27.24 -8.47
CA GLY A 315 -10.61 26.73 -7.29
C GLY A 315 -12.05 26.28 -7.55
N ASN A 316 -12.58 26.50 -8.75
CA ASN A 316 -13.92 26.05 -9.12
C ASN A 316 -13.91 24.56 -9.48
N ARG A 317 -15.08 23.94 -9.35
CA ARG A 317 -15.28 22.52 -9.67
C ARG A 317 -16.20 22.37 -10.87
N TYR A 318 -15.78 21.56 -11.81
CA TYR A 318 -16.47 21.37 -13.07
C TYR A 318 -16.80 19.89 -13.27
N PRO A 319 -18.04 19.54 -13.67
CA PRO A 319 -18.40 18.17 -13.95
C PRO A 319 -17.74 17.69 -15.25
N GLY A 320 -17.32 16.44 -15.28
CA GLY A 320 -16.81 15.77 -16.47
C GLY A 320 -16.96 14.26 -16.39
N THR A 321 -16.56 13.57 -17.45
CA THR A 321 -16.60 12.10 -17.54
C THR A 321 -15.21 11.57 -17.81
N VAL A 322 -14.78 10.57 -17.07
CA VAL A 322 -13.46 9.94 -17.25
C VAL A 322 -13.43 9.21 -18.58
N VAL A 323 -12.48 9.55 -19.45
CA VAL A 323 -12.29 8.92 -20.78
C VAL A 323 -11.16 7.91 -20.72
N GLN A 324 -10.08 8.21 -19.99
CA GLN A 324 -8.88 7.38 -19.93
C GLN A 324 -8.15 7.58 -18.59
N LEU A 325 -7.42 6.55 -18.15
CA LEU A 325 -6.57 6.58 -16.96
C LEU A 325 -5.11 6.45 -17.35
N ALA A 326 -4.24 7.24 -16.72
CA ALA A 326 -2.79 7.12 -16.77
C ALA A 326 -2.21 7.22 -15.35
N PRO A 327 -0.96 6.77 -15.10
CA PRO A 327 -0.33 6.93 -13.79
C PRO A 327 -0.27 8.40 -13.36
N GLY A 328 -0.95 8.75 -12.27
CA GLY A 328 -0.98 10.12 -11.71
C GLY A 328 -1.86 11.13 -12.45
N GLN A 329 -2.53 10.73 -13.53
CA GLN A 329 -3.38 11.62 -14.32
C GLN A 329 -4.62 10.91 -14.86
N VAL A 330 -5.70 11.66 -15.04
CA VAL A 330 -6.98 11.17 -15.56
C VAL A 330 -7.36 12.05 -16.74
N LEU A 331 -7.70 11.45 -17.87
CA LEU A 331 -8.27 12.18 -19.00
C LEU A 331 -9.76 12.33 -18.76
N VAL A 332 -10.23 13.56 -18.63
CA VAL A 332 -11.64 13.87 -18.38
C VAL A 332 -12.21 14.63 -19.57
N SER A 333 -13.35 14.18 -20.09
CA SER A 333 -14.18 14.92 -21.05
C SER A 333 -15.11 15.85 -20.30
N MET A 334 -15.05 17.13 -20.61
CA MET A 334 -15.91 18.16 -20.03
C MET A 334 -17.22 18.25 -20.81
N SER A 335 -18.21 18.99 -20.28
CA SER A 335 -19.51 19.19 -20.93
C SER A 335 -19.45 19.96 -22.26
N ASP A 336 -18.37 20.72 -22.49
CA ASP A 336 -18.11 21.41 -23.76
C ASP A 336 -17.48 20.51 -24.84
N GLY A 337 -17.29 19.21 -24.54
CA GLY A 337 -16.69 18.23 -25.43
C GLY A 337 -15.16 18.25 -25.47
N ARG A 338 -14.50 19.16 -24.73
CA ARG A 338 -13.04 19.19 -24.65
C ARG A 338 -12.56 18.13 -23.66
N GLN A 339 -11.38 17.58 -23.94
CA GLN A 339 -10.72 16.60 -23.09
C GLN A 339 -9.47 17.20 -22.45
N HIS A 340 -9.31 16.96 -21.16
CA HIS A 340 -8.19 17.47 -20.37
C HIS A 340 -7.56 16.37 -19.54
N TRP A 341 -6.23 16.23 -19.63
CA TRP A 341 -5.47 15.49 -18.65
C TRP A 341 -5.37 16.31 -17.37
N VAL A 342 -5.91 15.75 -16.28
CA VAL A 342 -5.94 16.39 -14.98
C VAL A 342 -5.23 15.50 -13.97
N PRO A 343 -4.49 16.06 -13.01
CA PRO A 343 -3.92 15.27 -11.93
C PRO A 343 -5.03 14.47 -11.22
N ASP A 344 -4.74 13.23 -10.87
CA ASP A 344 -5.69 12.39 -10.11
C ASP A 344 -6.17 13.06 -8.81
N THR A 345 -5.30 13.83 -8.15
CA THR A 345 -5.59 14.65 -6.97
C THR A 345 -6.63 15.76 -7.21
N ALA A 346 -6.81 16.22 -8.46
CA ALA A 346 -7.79 17.24 -8.82
C ALA A 346 -9.19 16.64 -9.06
N VAL A 347 -9.30 15.32 -9.21
CA VAL A 347 -10.54 14.61 -9.55
C VAL A 347 -11.20 14.06 -8.30
N LYS A 348 -12.49 14.34 -8.13
CA LYS A 348 -13.33 13.73 -7.09
C LYS A 348 -14.47 12.97 -7.77
N SER A 349 -14.74 11.74 -7.30
CA SER A 349 -15.91 10.96 -7.73
C SER A 349 -17.18 11.77 -7.44
N GLY A 350 -17.99 11.98 -8.47
CA GLY A 350 -19.25 12.74 -8.38
C GLY A 350 -20.39 11.92 -7.79
#